data_AF-A0A8S3ZKU1-F1
#
_entry.id   AF-A0A8S3ZKU1-F1
#
_cell.length_a   1.000
_cell.length_b   1.000
_cell.length_c   1.000
_cell.angle_alpha   90.00
_cell.angle_beta   90.00
_cell.angle_gamma   90.00
#
_symmetry.space_group_name_H-M   'P 1'
#
loop_
_entity.id
_entity.type
_entity.pdbx_description
1 polymer ?
#
loop_
_entity_poly.entity_id
_entity_poly.type
_entity_poly.pdbx_seq_one_letter_code
_entity_poly.pdbx_strand_id
1 'polypeptide(L)'
;EPAYTPQVEAISPIMPQEDPANKILREELLANIAQVDRDMVNVEQQIGKLKKKQAELLENKSKPQEEKSDDHELVYEPKHQSIAQVIYAENRKKAEAAHKVFEKLGPKIELPLYHQPSDTPVYHENIKKHKEFRARLILHLKRRNQARRIRERYLTERYDQLMQSWLKKTEKFENNSKRKAKEARMREFYEKVFPEIKKLREEKESKQGTRTGQGGYVRSDAEMEQIMDGLTEQEEEEKKMRSLSVIPPMMLDARQRKMRFVNNNGLLEDALEVHKERTEPHCPMD
;
A
#
# COMPACT_ATOMS: atom_id res chain seq x y z
N GLU A 1 53.31 -29.80 -93.54
CA GLU A 1 52.75 -28.45 -93.31
C GLU A 1 52.09 -28.42 -91.93
N PRO A 2 52.31 -27.36 -91.13
CA PRO A 2 51.88 -27.31 -89.73
C PRO A 2 50.38 -27.00 -89.65
N ALA A 3 49.60 -27.90 -89.04
CA ALA A 3 48.21 -27.64 -88.72
C ALA A 3 48.13 -26.83 -87.41
N TYR A 4 47.74 -25.56 -87.56
CA TYR A 4 47.49 -24.59 -86.49
C TYR A 4 46.45 -25.11 -85.49
N THR A 5 46.84 -25.24 -84.22
CA THR A 5 45.93 -25.56 -83.11
C THR A 5 45.29 -24.27 -82.59
N PRO A 6 43.96 -24.11 -82.70
CA PRO A 6 43.27 -22.92 -82.20
C PRO A 6 43.32 -22.88 -80.66
N GLN A 7 43.63 -21.70 -80.11
CA GLN A 7 43.56 -21.44 -78.68
C GLN A 7 42.09 -21.46 -78.23
N VAL A 8 41.71 -22.47 -77.46
CA VAL A 8 40.45 -22.46 -76.72
C VAL A 8 40.75 -21.77 -75.39
N GLU A 9 40.30 -20.52 -75.25
CA GLU A 9 40.28 -19.85 -73.96
C GLU A 9 39.44 -20.69 -72.99
N ALA A 10 40.07 -21.20 -71.93
CA ALA A 10 39.36 -21.82 -70.84
C ALA A 10 38.61 -20.73 -70.08
N ILE A 11 37.32 -20.55 -70.40
CA ILE A 11 36.40 -19.79 -69.56
C ILE A 11 36.22 -20.59 -68.27
N SER A 12 37.13 -20.36 -67.32
CA SER A 12 36.97 -20.81 -65.95
C SER A 12 35.69 -20.17 -65.41
N PRO A 13 34.81 -20.91 -64.69
CA PRO A 13 33.66 -20.31 -64.03
C PRO A 13 34.15 -19.17 -63.13
N ILE A 14 33.71 -17.95 -63.43
CA ILE A 14 33.91 -16.80 -62.55
C ILE A 14 33.15 -17.15 -61.26
N MET A 15 33.90 -17.56 -60.24
CA MET A 15 33.39 -17.68 -58.88
C MET A 15 32.77 -16.32 -58.52
N PRO A 16 31.51 -16.25 -58.07
CA PRO A 16 30.92 -15.00 -57.63
C PRO A 16 31.84 -14.43 -56.55
N GLN A 17 32.39 -13.25 -56.82
CA GLN A 17 33.28 -12.55 -55.92
C GLN A 17 32.47 -12.22 -54.67
N GLU A 18 32.61 -13.05 -53.64
CA GLU A 18 31.93 -12.83 -52.36
C GLU A 18 32.24 -11.41 -51.89
N ASP A 19 31.19 -10.60 -51.74
CA ASP A 19 31.30 -9.21 -51.28
C ASP A 19 32.19 -9.15 -50.04
N PRO A 20 33.18 -8.24 -49.98
CA PRO A 20 34.08 -8.15 -48.85
C PRO A 20 33.34 -7.95 -47.52
N ALA A 21 32.15 -7.33 -47.56
CA ALA A 21 31.26 -7.20 -46.42
C ALA A 21 30.71 -8.55 -45.91
N ASN A 22 30.40 -9.49 -46.81
CA ASN A 22 29.92 -10.83 -46.43
C ASN A 22 31.04 -11.71 -45.87
N LYS A 23 32.29 -11.52 -46.31
CA LYS A 23 33.45 -12.19 -45.71
C LYS A 23 33.71 -11.72 -44.29
N ILE A 24 33.68 -10.41 -44.06
CA ILE A 24 33.83 -9.82 -42.72
C ILE A 24 32.72 -10.31 -41.78
N LEU A 25 31.47 -10.31 -42.24
CA LEU A 25 30.34 -10.80 -41.45
C LEU A 25 30.47 -12.30 -41.10
N ARG A 26 30.96 -13.12 -42.04
CA ARG A 26 31.21 -14.54 -41.83
C ARG A 26 32.34 -14.77 -40.82
N GLU A 27 33.42 -14.01 -40.90
CA GLU A 27 34.53 -14.06 -39.95
C GLU A 27 34.09 -13.61 -38.54
N GLU A 28 33.28 -12.56 -38.45
CA GLU A 28 32.68 -12.08 -37.20
C GLU A 28 31.74 -13.14 -36.59
N LEU A 29 30.92 -13.81 -37.40
CA LEU A 29 30.05 -14.89 -36.95
C LEU A 29 30.86 -16.08 -36.43
N LEU A 30 31.95 -16.46 -37.12
CA LEU A 30 32.85 -17.52 -36.66
C LEU A 30 33.58 -17.14 -35.36
N ALA A 31 33.98 -15.88 -35.21
CA ALA A 31 34.58 -15.38 -33.98
C ALA A 31 33.59 -15.42 -32.80
N ASN A 32 32.32 -15.06 -33.05
CA ASN A 32 31.25 -15.12 -32.07
C ASN A 32 30.92 -16.57 -31.66
N ILE A 33 30.87 -17.50 -32.61
CA ILE A 33 30.70 -18.92 -32.32
C ILE A 33 31.86 -19.43 -31.45
N ALA A 34 33.10 -19.11 -31.82
CA ALA A 34 34.26 -19.49 -31.03
C ALA A 34 34.26 -18.87 -29.62
N GLN A 35 33.67 -17.68 -29.44
CA GLN A 35 33.47 -17.07 -28.14
C GLN A 35 32.42 -17.82 -27.31
N VAL A 36 31.27 -18.14 -27.92
CA VAL A 36 30.21 -18.94 -27.27
C VAL A 36 30.72 -20.32 -26.85
N ASP A 37 31.54 -20.97 -27.69
CA ASP A 37 32.14 -22.27 -27.34
C ASP A 37 33.09 -22.16 -26.14
N ARG A 38 33.89 -21.08 -26.05
CA ARG A 38 34.73 -20.83 -24.87
C ARG A 38 33.89 -20.59 -23.62
N ASP A 39 32.81 -19.81 -23.74
CA ASP A 39 31.92 -19.50 -22.63
C ASP A 39 31.16 -20.75 -22.16
N MET A 40 30.75 -21.61 -23.08
CA MET A 40 30.15 -22.91 -22.79
C MET A 40 31.11 -23.79 -21.99
N VAL A 41 32.37 -23.92 -22.42
CA VAL A 41 33.39 -24.67 -21.66
C VAL A 41 33.62 -24.08 -20.27
N ASN A 42 33.67 -22.75 -20.14
CA ASN A 42 33.85 -22.08 -18.85
C ASN A 42 32.67 -22.35 -17.90
N VAL A 43 31.44 -22.29 -18.41
CA VAL A 43 30.21 -22.58 -17.65
C VAL A 43 30.17 -24.06 -17.26
N GLU A 44 30.52 -24.97 -18.16
CA GLU A 44 30.60 -26.40 -17.87
C GLU A 44 31.63 -26.72 -16.78
N GLN A 45 32.81 -26.09 -16.82
CA GLN A 45 33.80 -26.20 -15.76
C GLN A 45 33.28 -25.66 -14.42
N GLN A 46 32.55 -24.54 -14.43
CA GLN A 46 31.95 -23.97 -13.23
C GLN A 46 30.86 -24.88 -12.65
N ILE A 47 30.02 -25.47 -13.51
CA ILE A 47 29.02 -26.48 -13.13
C ILE A 47 29.72 -27.71 -12.53
N GLY A 48 30.82 -28.17 -13.13
CA GLY A 48 31.62 -29.28 -12.61
C GLY A 48 32.16 -29.01 -11.21
N LYS A 49 32.73 -27.82 -10.98
CA LYS A 49 33.21 -27.39 -9.65
C LYS A 49 32.08 -27.34 -8.62
N LEU A 50 30.92 -26.79 -9.00
CA LEU A 50 29.76 -26.70 -8.13
C LEU A 50 29.18 -28.08 -7.79
N LYS A 51 29.10 -28.99 -8.77
CA LYS A 51 28.68 -30.38 -8.54
C LYS A 51 29.65 -31.13 -7.63
N LYS A 52 30.96 -30.95 -7.81
CA LYS A 52 31.97 -31.54 -6.91
C LYS A 52 31.83 -31.00 -5.49
N LYS A 53 31.67 -29.68 -5.32
CA LYS A 53 31.42 -29.05 -4.01
C LYS A 53 30.11 -29.54 -3.38
N GLN A 54 29.06 -29.72 -4.17
CA GLN A 54 27.79 -30.29 -3.70
C GLN A 54 27.98 -31.74 -3.25
N ALA A 55 28.76 -32.55 -3.98
CA ALA A 55 29.08 -33.92 -3.59
C ALA A 55 29.90 -33.96 -2.29
N GLU A 56 30.92 -33.11 -2.13
CA GLU A 56 31.70 -32.99 -0.88
C GLU A 56 30.81 -32.58 0.31
N LEU A 57 29.88 -31.65 0.11
CA LEU A 57 28.92 -31.24 1.15
C LEU A 57 27.91 -32.35 1.49
N LEU A 58 27.49 -33.15 0.51
CA LEU A 58 26.63 -34.31 0.71
C LEU A 58 27.37 -35.46 1.38
N GLU A 59 28.63 -35.70 1.03
CA GLU A 59 29.49 -36.71 1.67
C GLU A 59 29.81 -36.32 3.12
N ASN A 60 30.04 -35.04 3.39
CA ASN A 60 30.17 -34.53 4.77
C ASN A 60 28.85 -34.58 5.56
N LYS A 61 27.70 -34.62 4.87
CA LYS A 61 26.38 -34.83 5.48
C LYS A 61 26.02 -36.32 5.63
N SER A 62 26.53 -37.20 4.77
CA SER A 62 26.19 -38.62 4.70
C SER A 62 27.20 -39.52 5.40
N LYS A 63 28.44 -39.05 5.63
CA LYS A 63 29.19 -39.47 6.79
C LYS A 63 28.26 -39.18 7.96
N PRO A 64 27.78 -40.19 8.72
CA PRO A 64 27.28 -39.88 10.04
C PRO A 64 28.36 -39.00 10.66
N GLN A 65 27.97 -37.92 11.33
CA GLN A 65 28.76 -37.57 12.50
C GLN A 65 28.78 -38.89 13.27
N GLU A 66 29.87 -39.65 13.11
CA GLU A 66 30.33 -40.50 14.18
C GLU A 66 30.12 -39.59 15.37
N GLU A 67 29.24 -40.02 16.26
CA GLU A 67 29.36 -39.66 17.63
C GLU A 67 30.87 -39.76 17.89
N LYS A 68 31.55 -38.61 17.87
CA LYS A 68 32.41 -38.28 18.97
C LYS A 68 31.50 -38.34 20.18
N SER A 69 31.17 -39.56 20.59
CA SER A 69 31.52 -40.05 21.89
C SER A 69 32.77 -39.28 22.26
N ASP A 70 32.57 -38.21 23.03
CA ASP A 70 33.61 -37.60 23.85
C ASP A 70 34.03 -38.63 24.92
N ASP A 71 34.39 -39.83 24.46
CA ASP A 71 35.09 -40.90 25.14
C ASP A 71 36.49 -41.06 24.51
N HIS A 72 36.93 -40.06 23.74
CA HIS A 72 38.33 -39.70 23.80
C HIS A 72 38.54 -38.99 25.14
N GLU A 73 39.08 -39.73 26.12
CA GLU A 73 40.09 -39.22 27.04
C GLU A 73 41.17 -38.51 26.21
N LEU A 74 40.90 -37.29 25.78
CA LEU A 74 41.95 -36.36 25.40
C LEU A 74 42.63 -36.00 26.70
N VAL A 75 43.81 -36.57 26.90
CA VAL A 75 44.84 -36.10 27.82
C VAL A 75 44.83 -34.56 27.77
N TYR A 76 44.22 -33.95 28.78
CA TYR A 76 44.11 -32.51 28.89
C TYR A 76 45.51 -31.97 29.23
N GLU A 77 46.26 -31.56 28.21
CA GLU A 77 47.28 -30.55 28.43
C GLU A 77 46.58 -29.19 28.67
N PRO A 78 46.86 -28.51 29.79
CA PRO A 78 46.22 -27.25 30.12
C PRO A 78 46.80 -26.14 29.23
N LYS A 79 46.25 -25.99 28.02
CA LYS A 79 46.42 -24.75 27.25
C LYS A 79 45.47 -23.70 27.82
N HIS A 80 45.97 -22.49 28.02
CA HIS A 80 45.21 -21.32 28.44
C HIS A 80 44.03 -21.08 27.47
N GLN A 81 42.85 -21.60 27.82
CA GLN A 81 41.63 -21.35 27.05
C GLN A 81 41.27 -19.88 27.18
N SER A 82 40.96 -19.24 26.06
CA SER A 82 40.46 -17.86 26.08
C SER A 82 39.17 -17.80 26.89
N ILE A 83 38.95 -16.71 27.63
CA ILE A 83 37.72 -16.48 28.40
C ILE A 83 36.47 -16.69 27.53
N ALA A 84 36.52 -16.31 26.25
CA ALA A 84 35.44 -16.54 25.30
C ALA A 84 35.18 -18.05 25.05
N GLN A 85 36.23 -18.87 24.96
CA GLN A 85 36.09 -20.32 24.78
C GLN A 85 35.46 -20.97 26.01
N VAL A 86 35.85 -20.53 27.20
CA VAL A 86 35.26 -21.00 28.47
C VAL A 86 33.77 -20.64 28.51
N ILE A 87 33.42 -19.39 28.17
CA ILE A 87 32.02 -18.94 28.13
C ILE A 87 31.21 -19.75 27.09
N TYR A 88 31.75 -19.99 25.89
CA TYR A 88 31.06 -20.78 24.87
C TYR A 88 30.88 -22.26 25.27
N ALA A 89 31.88 -22.86 25.91
CA ALA A 89 31.80 -24.23 26.41
C ALA A 89 30.76 -24.34 27.55
N GLU A 90 30.76 -23.38 28.48
CA GLU A 90 29.79 -23.35 29.57
C GLU A 90 28.36 -23.08 29.06
N ASN A 91 28.20 -22.18 28.08
CA ASN A 91 26.93 -21.93 27.41
C ASN A 91 26.43 -23.17 26.66
N ARG A 92 27.31 -23.93 25.99
CA ARG A 92 26.94 -25.17 25.32
C ARG A 92 26.42 -26.21 26.32
N LYS A 93 27.14 -26.40 27.44
CA LYS A 93 26.73 -27.30 28.51
C LYS A 93 25.40 -26.88 29.16
N LYS A 94 25.19 -25.58 29.39
CA LYS A 94 23.93 -25.04 29.93
C LYS A 94 22.78 -25.20 28.94
N ALA A 95 23.01 -24.96 27.65
CA ALA A 95 22.02 -25.15 26.60
C ALA A 95 21.62 -26.62 26.47
N GLU A 96 22.59 -27.55 26.42
CA GLU A 96 22.33 -28.99 26.41
C GLU A 96 21.53 -29.44 27.63
N ALA A 97 21.87 -28.97 28.84
CA ALA A 97 21.12 -29.30 30.05
C ALA A 97 19.67 -28.78 29.98
N ALA A 98 19.45 -27.56 29.49
CA ALA A 98 18.11 -27.00 29.29
C ALA A 98 17.32 -27.80 28.25
N HIS A 99 17.93 -28.19 27.12
CA HIS A 99 17.28 -29.00 26.09
C HIS A 99 16.96 -30.42 26.60
N LYS A 100 17.83 -31.01 27.41
CA LYS A 100 17.62 -32.33 28.03
C LYS A 100 16.36 -32.38 28.91
N VAL A 101 15.99 -31.27 29.55
CA VAL A 101 14.72 -31.16 30.31
C VAL A 101 13.50 -31.36 29.40
N PHE A 102 13.58 -30.90 28.14
CA PHE A 102 12.50 -31.01 27.16
C PHE A 102 12.59 -32.25 26.27
N GLU A 103 13.61 -33.10 26.43
CA GLU A 103 13.82 -34.29 25.59
C GLU A 103 12.63 -35.27 25.62
N LYS A 104 11.91 -35.35 26.75
CA LYS A 104 10.69 -36.16 26.91
C LYS A 104 9.41 -35.43 26.50
N LEU A 105 9.49 -34.15 26.18
CA LEU A 105 8.37 -33.26 25.90
C LEU A 105 8.39 -32.85 24.42
N GLY A 106 7.97 -33.78 23.56
CA GLY A 106 7.79 -33.54 22.14
C GLY A 106 8.69 -34.40 21.25
N PRO A 107 8.60 -34.21 19.92
CA PRO A 107 9.46 -34.91 18.97
C PRO A 107 10.92 -34.51 19.17
N LYS A 108 11.84 -35.46 18.95
CA LYS A 108 13.28 -35.21 19.04
C LYS A 108 13.67 -34.21 17.95
N ILE A 109 14.24 -33.08 18.35
CA ILE A 109 14.68 -32.01 17.46
C ILE A 109 16.22 -32.03 17.45
N GLU A 110 16.79 -32.25 16.27
CA GLU A 110 18.23 -32.09 16.07
C GLU A 110 18.59 -30.60 16.02
N LEU A 111 19.57 -30.21 16.84
CA LEU A 111 20.06 -28.84 16.92
C LEU A 111 21.36 -28.70 16.11
N PRO A 112 21.59 -27.54 15.47
CA PRO A 112 20.73 -26.35 15.43
C PRO A 112 19.50 -26.55 14.51
N LEU A 113 18.33 -26.11 14.98
CA LEU A 113 17.04 -26.29 14.27
C LEU A 113 17.05 -25.70 12.85
N TYR A 114 17.74 -24.58 12.66
CA TYR A 114 18.01 -24.00 11.35
C TYR A 114 19.30 -23.17 11.41
N HIS A 115 20.02 -23.05 10.30
CA HIS A 115 21.16 -22.14 10.17
C HIS A 115 20.71 -20.76 9.68
N GLN A 116 19.62 -20.71 8.90
CA GLN A 116 18.90 -19.52 8.50
C GLN A 116 17.38 -19.78 8.49
N PRO A 117 16.52 -18.77 8.71
CA PRO A 117 15.06 -18.97 8.78
C PRO A 117 14.44 -19.68 7.56
N SER A 118 15.08 -19.59 6.40
CA SER A 118 14.70 -20.26 5.15
C SER A 118 14.86 -21.79 5.18
N ASP A 119 15.73 -22.31 6.04
CA ASP A 119 16.07 -23.75 6.05
C ASP A 119 14.91 -24.60 6.57
N THR A 120 13.94 -23.98 7.23
CA THR A 120 12.78 -24.69 7.78
C THR A 120 11.84 -25.12 6.65
N PRO A 121 11.36 -26.38 6.59
CA PRO A 121 10.42 -26.82 5.55
C PRO A 121 9.10 -26.01 5.57
N VAL A 122 8.69 -25.54 6.75
CA VAL A 122 7.53 -24.67 6.97
C VAL A 122 7.62 -23.36 6.17
N TYR A 123 8.83 -22.80 6.01
CA TYR A 123 9.04 -21.58 5.22
C TYR A 123 8.62 -21.78 3.75
N HIS A 124 9.10 -22.87 3.14
CA HIS A 124 8.79 -23.21 1.76
C HIS A 124 7.32 -23.61 1.58
N GLU A 125 6.76 -24.36 2.54
CA GLU A 125 5.33 -24.67 2.55
C GLU A 125 4.47 -23.41 2.60
N ASN A 126 4.82 -22.45 3.45
CA ASN A 126 4.08 -21.19 3.56
C ASN A 126 4.14 -20.37 2.28
N ILE A 127 5.30 -20.32 1.61
CA ILE A 127 5.44 -19.68 0.29
C ILE A 127 4.53 -20.36 -0.73
N LYS A 128 4.54 -21.71 -0.78
CA LYS A 128 3.69 -22.47 -1.70
C LYS A 128 2.20 -22.25 -1.41
N LYS A 129 1.79 -22.38 -0.15
CA LYS A 129 0.42 -22.12 0.31
C LYS A 129 -0.01 -20.69 -0.03
N HIS A 130 0.85 -19.70 0.20
CA HIS A 130 0.57 -18.30 -0.16
C HIS A 130 0.41 -18.15 -1.67
N LYS A 131 1.30 -18.73 -2.49
CA LYS A 131 1.23 -18.67 -3.96
C LYS A 131 -0.10 -19.20 -4.49
N GLU A 132 -0.57 -20.33 -3.95
CA GLU A 132 -1.84 -20.95 -4.33
C GLU A 132 -3.07 -20.20 -3.78
N PHE A 133 -2.97 -19.64 -2.57
CA PHE A 133 -4.08 -18.94 -1.92
C PHE A 133 -4.26 -17.49 -2.40
N ARG A 134 -3.16 -16.81 -2.76
CA ARG A 134 -3.13 -15.38 -3.09
C ARG A 134 -4.17 -15.00 -4.15
N ALA A 135 -4.30 -15.79 -5.22
CA ALA A 135 -5.26 -15.51 -6.28
C ALA A 135 -6.72 -15.53 -5.77
N ARG A 136 -7.06 -16.52 -4.92
CA ARG A 136 -8.39 -16.63 -4.30
C ARG A 136 -8.66 -15.48 -3.33
N LEU A 137 -7.66 -15.10 -2.53
CA LEU A 137 -7.74 -13.95 -1.62
C LEU A 137 -7.98 -12.65 -2.38
N ILE A 138 -7.21 -12.38 -3.43
CA ILE A 138 -7.37 -11.18 -4.26
C ILE A 138 -8.77 -11.14 -4.89
N LEU A 139 -9.25 -12.26 -5.44
CA LEU A 139 -10.59 -12.34 -6.01
C LEU A 139 -11.69 -12.07 -4.97
N HIS A 140 -11.56 -12.64 -3.77
CA HIS A 140 -12.47 -12.38 -2.66
C HIS A 140 -12.49 -10.89 -2.28
N LEU A 141 -11.32 -10.27 -2.13
CA LEU A 141 -11.21 -8.85 -1.81
C LEU A 141 -11.78 -7.95 -2.92
N LYS A 142 -11.56 -8.29 -4.21
CA LYS A 142 -12.16 -7.59 -5.34
C LYS A 142 -13.68 -7.64 -5.30
N ARG A 143 -14.27 -8.84 -5.15
CA ARG A 143 -15.73 -9.02 -5.02
C ARG A 143 -16.29 -8.23 -3.83
N ARG A 144 -15.59 -8.27 -2.69
CA ARG A 144 -15.96 -7.52 -1.49
C ARG A 144 -15.93 -6.01 -1.73
N ASN A 145 -14.90 -5.49 -2.39
CA ASN A 145 -14.78 -4.08 -2.73
C ASN A 145 -15.87 -3.64 -3.70
N GLN A 146 -16.20 -4.47 -4.69
CA GLN A 146 -17.27 -4.19 -5.64
C GLN A 146 -18.64 -4.13 -4.94
N ALA A 147 -18.97 -5.11 -4.09
CA ALA A 147 -20.21 -5.12 -3.32
C ALA A 147 -20.33 -3.87 -2.44
N ARG A 148 -19.22 -3.44 -1.82
CA ARG A 148 -19.16 -2.20 -1.05
C ARG A 148 -19.43 -0.96 -1.91
N ARG A 149 -18.77 -0.82 -3.06
CA ARG A 149 -19.00 0.31 -3.98
C ARG A 149 -20.44 0.38 -4.47
N ILE A 150 -21.06 -0.76 -4.74
CA ILE A 150 -22.48 -0.82 -5.13
C ILE A 150 -23.36 -0.31 -3.98
N ARG A 151 -23.10 -0.77 -2.75
CA ARG A 151 -23.84 -0.33 -1.56
C ARG A 151 -23.66 1.16 -1.27
N GLU A 152 -22.43 1.67 -1.36
CA GLU A 152 -22.13 3.09 -1.19
C GLU A 152 -22.87 3.94 -2.23
N ARG A 153 -22.79 3.56 -3.51
CA ARG A 153 -23.54 4.23 -4.59
C ARG A 153 -25.04 4.25 -4.31
N TYR A 154 -25.62 3.11 -3.93
CA TYR A 154 -27.04 3.03 -3.58
C TYR A 154 -27.40 3.95 -2.42
N LEU A 155 -26.57 4.02 -1.37
CA LEU A 155 -26.82 4.89 -0.23
C LEU A 155 -26.74 6.37 -0.61
N THR A 156 -25.78 6.77 -1.44
CA THR A 156 -25.66 8.14 -1.95
C THR A 156 -26.89 8.52 -2.78
N GLU A 157 -27.25 7.69 -3.77
CA GLU A 157 -28.43 7.93 -4.60
C GLU A 157 -29.72 7.99 -3.77
N ARG A 158 -29.84 7.11 -2.76
CA ARG A 158 -30.99 7.10 -1.85
C ARG A 158 -31.04 8.34 -0.98
N TYR A 159 -29.90 8.79 -0.47
CA TYR A 159 -29.79 10.03 0.29
C TYR A 159 -30.22 11.22 -0.57
N ASP A 160 -29.74 11.33 -1.81
CA ASP A 160 -30.09 12.42 -2.71
C ASP A 160 -31.60 12.47 -2.97
N GLN A 161 -32.23 11.31 -3.20
CA GLN A 161 -33.68 11.22 -3.35
C GLN A 161 -34.44 11.68 -2.10
N LEU A 162 -33.99 11.25 -0.92
CA LEU A 162 -34.62 11.64 0.35
C LEU A 162 -34.42 13.13 0.64
N MET A 163 -33.23 13.66 0.38
CA MET A 163 -32.89 15.07 0.51
C MET A 163 -33.78 15.92 -0.41
N GLN A 164 -33.91 15.54 -1.68
CA GLN A 164 -34.83 16.23 -2.60
C GLN A 164 -36.29 16.17 -2.13
N SER A 165 -36.73 15.01 -1.62
CA SER A 165 -38.08 14.87 -1.06
C SER A 165 -38.29 15.78 0.14
N TRP A 166 -37.30 15.85 1.02
CA TRP A 166 -37.30 16.72 2.19
C TRP A 166 -37.32 18.20 1.79
N LEU A 167 -36.43 18.64 0.89
CA LEU A 167 -36.40 20.01 0.37
C LEU A 167 -37.76 20.42 -0.22
N LYS A 168 -38.37 19.56 -1.05
CA LYS A 168 -39.71 19.81 -1.60
C LYS A 168 -40.79 19.91 -0.51
N LYS A 169 -40.68 19.15 0.58
CA LYS A 169 -41.62 19.24 1.71
C LYS A 169 -41.39 20.53 2.50
N THR A 170 -40.14 20.88 2.77
CA THR A 170 -39.75 22.12 3.46
C THR A 170 -40.22 23.34 2.67
N GLU A 171 -39.95 23.38 1.36
CA GLU A 171 -40.42 24.45 0.48
C GLU A 171 -41.95 24.58 0.49
N LYS A 172 -42.68 23.47 0.39
CA LYS A 172 -44.15 23.49 0.48
C LYS A 172 -44.65 23.98 1.84
N PHE A 173 -43.96 23.62 2.91
CA PHE A 173 -44.30 24.00 4.27
C PHE A 173 -44.05 25.48 4.53
N GLU A 174 -42.93 26.01 4.04
CA GLU A 174 -42.56 27.43 4.12
C GLU A 174 -43.41 28.29 3.19
N ASN A 175 -43.75 27.80 1.99
CA ASN A 175 -44.63 28.49 1.03
C ASN A 175 -46.12 28.34 1.33
N ASN A 176 -46.49 27.72 2.45
CA ASN A 176 -47.88 27.62 2.86
C ASN A 176 -48.47 29.01 3.11
N SER A 177 -49.45 29.42 2.30
CA SER A 177 -50.06 30.76 2.37
C SER A 177 -50.67 31.09 3.73
N LYS A 178 -51.31 30.13 4.40
CA LYS A 178 -51.88 30.32 5.75
C LYS A 178 -50.78 30.55 6.78
N ARG A 179 -49.66 29.82 6.67
CA ARG A 179 -48.49 29.99 7.53
C ARG A 179 -47.86 31.36 7.28
N LYS A 180 -47.56 31.70 6.03
CA LYS A 180 -46.99 33.01 5.66
C LYS A 180 -47.86 34.17 6.15
N ALA A 181 -49.18 34.08 6.00
CA ALA A 181 -50.09 35.11 6.51
C ALA A 181 -50.14 35.16 8.05
N LYS A 182 -49.99 34.03 8.75
CA LYS A 182 -49.89 34.00 10.22
C LYS A 182 -48.56 34.61 10.68
N GLU A 183 -47.45 34.24 10.07
CA GLU A 183 -46.12 34.78 10.35
C GLU A 183 -46.04 36.28 10.04
N ALA A 184 -46.66 36.75 8.95
CA ALA A 184 -46.75 38.17 8.62
C ALA A 184 -47.53 38.95 9.68
N ARG A 185 -48.70 38.46 10.09
CA ARG A 185 -49.48 39.09 11.18
C ARG A 185 -48.72 39.09 12.50
N MET A 186 -48.03 37.98 12.82
CA MET A 186 -47.24 37.89 14.04
C MET A 186 -46.05 38.86 13.99
N ARG A 187 -45.40 38.99 12.83
CA ARG A 187 -44.32 39.95 12.58
C ARG A 187 -44.80 41.39 12.76
N GLU A 188 -45.89 41.77 12.10
CA GLU A 188 -46.49 43.11 12.23
C GLU A 188 -46.85 43.44 13.69
N PHE A 189 -47.37 42.45 14.43
CA PHE A 189 -47.63 42.60 15.87
C PHE A 189 -46.34 42.86 16.66
N TYR A 190 -45.28 42.08 16.45
CA TYR A 190 -44.00 42.28 17.14
C TYR A 190 -43.33 43.60 16.75
N GLU A 191 -43.35 43.99 15.48
CA GLU A 191 -42.79 45.27 15.03
C GLU A 191 -43.56 46.47 15.61
N LYS A 192 -44.86 46.32 15.90
CA LYS A 192 -45.67 47.34 16.58
C LYS A 192 -45.38 47.42 18.08
N VAL A 193 -45.14 46.29 18.74
CA VAL A 193 -44.85 46.23 20.18
C VAL A 193 -43.39 46.59 20.47
N PHE A 194 -42.47 46.29 19.56
CA PHE A 194 -41.03 46.53 19.67
C PHE A 194 -40.49 47.31 18.46
N PRO A 195 -40.60 48.65 18.49
CA PRO A 195 -40.13 49.50 17.39
C PRO A 195 -38.64 49.34 17.09
N GLU A 196 -37.80 48.98 18.08
CA GLU A 196 -36.37 48.73 17.87
C GLU A 196 -36.10 47.57 16.90
N ILE A 197 -36.94 46.53 16.92
CA ILE A 197 -36.83 45.38 16.01
C ILE A 197 -37.06 45.81 14.56
N LYS A 198 -38.06 46.67 14.34
CA LYS A 198 -38.35 47.24 13.02
C LYS A 198 -37.19 48.10 12.52
N LYS A 199 -36.63 48.96 13.38
CA LYS A 199 -35.49 49.83 13.05
C LYS A 199 -34.24 49.04 12.66
N LEU A 200 -33.90 47.98 13.41
CA LEU A 200 -32.76 47.10 13.08
C LEU A 200 -32.96 46.36 11.75
N ARG A 201 -34.20 45.95 11.45
CA ARG A 201 -34.54 45.32 10.17
C ARG A 201 -34.42 46.32 9.01
N GLU A 202 -34.98 47.51 9.14
CA GLU A 202 -34.89 48.55 8.11
C GLU A 202 -33.43 48.97 7.88
N GLU A 203 -32.60 49.03 8.91
CA GLU A 203 -31.17 49.30 8.78
C GLU A 203 -30.43 48.15 8.07
N LYS A 204 -30.74 46.89 8.41
CA LYS A 204 -30.16 45.71 7.75
C LYS A 204 -30.62 45.57 6.30
N GLU A 205 -31.92 45.73 6.03
CA GLU A 205 -32.49 45.73 4.70
C GLU A 205 -32.06 46.95 3.89
N SER A 206 -31.74 48.10 4.51
CA SER A 206 -31.14 49.24 3.81
C SER A 206 -29.70 48.95 3.40
N LYS A 207 -28.93 48.22 4.22
CA LYS A 207 -27.57 47.77 3.88
C LYS A 207 -27.57 46.68 2.79
N GLN A 208 -28.63 45.86 2.74
CA GLN A 208 -28.76 44.74 1.81
C GLN A 208 -29.62 45.06 0.56
N GLY A 209 -30.43 46.13 0.62
CA GLY A 209 -31.55 46.46 -0.27
C GLY A 209 -31.18 47.15 -1.58
N THR A 210 -29.93 47.53 -1.77
CA THR A 210 -29.40 47.98 -3.07
C THR A 210 -29.52 46.91 -4.17
N ARG A 211 -29.84 45.65 -3.79
CA ARG A 211 -30.01 44.56 -4.75
C ARG A 211 -31.40 44.42 -5.39
N THR A 212 -32.46 45.07 -4.90
CA THR A 212 -33.83 44.73 -5.38
C THR A 212 -34.82 45.87 -5.62
N GLY A 213 -34.44 47.13 -5.39
CA GLY A 213 -35.30 48.28 -5.68
C GLY A 213 -34.66 49.24 -6.69
N GLN A 214 -35.12 49.22 -7.93
CA GLN A 214 -34.82 50.17 -9.01
C GLN A 214 -33.41 50.13 -9.64
N GLY A 215 -33.25 49.25 -10.64
CA GLY A 215 -32.23 49.37 -11.70
C GLY A 215 -30.84 48.93 -11.26
N GLY A 216 -30.38 47.78 -11.76
CA GLY A 216 -29.07 47.18 -11.47
C GLY A 216 -27.86 47.93 -12.04
N TYR A 217 -27.77 49.24 -11.80
CA TYR A 217 -26.60 50.06 -12.05
C TYR A 217 -26.10 50.59 -10.71
N VAL A 218 -24.87 50.22 -10.35
CA VAL A 218 -24.13 50.82 -9.24
C VAL A 218 -23.89 52.30 -9.60
N ARG A 219 -24.47 53.23 -8.83
CA ARG A 219 -24.49 54.66 -9.14
C ARG A 219 -23.28 55.40 -8.56
N SER A 220 -22.51 54.79 -7.65
CA SER A 220 -21.29 55.37 -7.07
C SER A 220 -20.29 54.30 -6.65
N ASP A 221 -19.00 54.67 -6.59
CA ASP A 221 -17.91 53.80 -6.13
C ASP A 221 -18.14 53.30 -4.68
N ALA A 222 -18.68 54.17 -3.82
CA ALA A 222 -19.07 53.83 -2.45
C ALA A 222 -20.20 52.77 -2.37
N GLU A 223 -21.11 52.76 -3.35
CA GLU A 223 -22.17 51.75 -3.44
C GLU A 223 -21.62 50.41 -3.95
N MET A 224 -20.54 50.42 -4.75
CA MET A 224 -19.81 49.21 -5.14
C MET A 224 -19.09 48.58 -3.94
N GLU A 225 -18.39 49.41 -3.17
CA GLU A 225 -17.62 49.00 -1.99
C GLU A 225 -18.54 48.43 -0.92
N GLN A 226 -19.70 49.06 -0.67
CA GLN A 226 -20.71 48.55 0.26
C GLN A 226 -21.29 47.19 -0.16
N ILE A 227 -21.48 46.94 -1.46
CA ILE A 227 -21.94 45.64 -1.98
C ILE A 227 -20.84 44.58 -1.81
N MET A 228 -19.58 44.94 -2.03
CA MET A 228 -18.43 44.06 -1.87
C MET A 228 -18.22 43.67 -0.41
N ASP A 229 -18.33 44.62 0.51
CA ASP A 229 -18.24 44.39 1.96
C ASP A 229 -19.38 43.48 2.44
N GLY A 230 -20.62 43.72 2.01
CA GLY A 230 -21.76 42.88 2.40
C GLY A 230 -21.70 41.45 1.85
N LEU A 231 -21.10 41.24 0.66
CA LEU A 231 -20.83 39.90 0.12
C LEU A 231 -19.75 39.18 0.92
N THR A 232 -18.68 39.89 1.27
CA THR A 232 -17.56 39.35 2.05
C THR A 232 -18.02 38.99 3.46
N GLU A 233 -18.79 39.86 4.11
CA GLU A 233 -19.38 39.62 5.43
C GLU A 233 -20.32 38.40 5.41
N GLN A 234 -21.16 38.26 4.37
CA GLN A 234 -22.03 37.10 4.20
C GLN A 234 -21.22 35.80 4.02
N GLU A 235 -20.14 35.84 3.24
CA GLU A 235 -19.27 34.68 3.03
C GLU A 235 -18.51 34.30 4.33
N GLU A 236 -18.05 35.29 5.09
CA GLU A 236 -17.41 35.07 6.39
C GLU A 236 -18.37 34.49 7.42
N GLU A 237 -19.61 34.98 7.47
CA GLU A 237 -20.67 34.43 8.32
C GLU A 237 -21.00 32.98 7.93
N GLU A 238 -21.14 32.68 6.64
CA GLU A 238 -21.34 31.31 6.16
C GLU A 238 -20.16 30.40 6.51
N LYS A 239 -18.94 30.89 6.35
CA LYS A 239 -17.72 30.16 6.70
C LYS A 239 -17.65 29.88 8.20
N LYS A 240 -18.04 30.85 9.03
CA LYS A 240 -18.17 30.69 10.48
C LYS A 240 -19.27 29.69 10.85
N MET A 241 -20.41 29.72 10.17
CA MET A 241 -21.48 28.72 10.36
C MET A 241 -21.01 27.32 9.98
N ARG A 242 -20.28 27.18 8.86
CA ARG A 242 -19.73 25.89 8.41
C ARG A 242 -18.66 25.38 9.39
N SER A 243 -17.77 26.24 9.87
CA SER A 243 -16.72 25.85 10.82
C SER A 243 -17.29 25.41 12.18
N LEU A 244 -18.40 26.00 12.62
CA LEU A 244 -19.10 25.63 13.85
C LEU A 244 -19.99 24.39 13.71
N SER A 245 -20.33 24.00 12.48
CA SER A 245 -21.16 22.82 12.24
C SER A 245 -20.34 21.54 12.30
N VAL A 246 -20.76 20.61 13.16
CA VAL A 246 -20.15 19.29 13.25
C VAL A 246 -20.76 18.41 12.18
N ILE A 247 -19.95 18.02 11.19
CA ILE A 247 -20.33 17.01 10.20
C ILE A 247 -19.93 15.64 10.77
N PRO A 248 -20.89 14.76 11.11
CA PRO A 248 -20.55 13.43 11.60
C PRO A 248 -19.75 12.65 10.55
N PRO A 249 -18.72 11.89 10.96
CA PRO A 249 -17.99 11.04 10.04
C PRO A 249 -18.93 10.03 9.39
N MET A 250 -18.61 9.63 8.16
CA MET A 250 -19.40 8.65 7.43
C MET A 250 -19.46 7.33 8.22
N MET A 251 -20.67 6.93 8.61
CA MET A 251 -20.88 5.73 9.40
C MET A 251 -20.42 4.48 8.63
N LEU A 252 -19.52 3.73 9.26
CA LEU A 252 -19.05 2.45 8.71
C LEU A 252 -20.17 1.41 8.66
N ASP A 253 -20.07 0.49 7.70
CA ASP A 253 -21.02 -0.62 7.63
C ASP A 253 -20.90 -1.55 8.85
N ALA A 254 -21.94 -2.34 9.13
CA ALA A 254 -21.97 -3.23 10.30
C ALA A 254 -20.78 -4.21 10.35
N ARG A 255 -20.21 -4.57 9.20
CA ARG A 255 -19.09 -5.50 9.10
C ARG A 255 -17.75 -4.80 9.38
N GLN A 256 -17.58 -3.57 8.90
CA GLN A 256 -16.46 -2.70 9.17
C GLN A 256 -16.43 -2.30 10.64
N ARG A 257 -17.59 -1.97 11.23
CA ARG A 257 -17.71 -1.71 12.67
C ARG A 257 -17.29 -2.92 13.53
N LYS A 258 -17.52 -4.14 13.05
CA LYS A 258 -17.10 -5.37 13.72
C LYS A 258 -15.59 -5.65 13.60
N MET A 259 -14.93 -5.12 12.57
CA MET A 259 -13.52 -5.38 12.32
C MET A 259 -12.66 -4.37 13.10
N ARG A 260 -12.25 -4.75 14.31
CA ARG A 260 -11.29 -3.99 15.10
C ARG A 260 -9.89 -4.56 14.90
N PHE A 261 -8.94 -3.70 14.56
CA PHE A 261 -7.53 -4.06 14.62
C PHE A 261 -7.07 -3.93 16.06
N VAL A 262 -6.57 -5.03 16.63
CA VAL A 262 -5.93 -5.02 17.95
C VAL A 262 -4.45 -5.21 17.70
N ASN A 263 -3.68 -4.15 17.89
CA ASN A 263 -2.25 -4.26 17.78
C ASN A 263 -1.67 -4.96 19.02
N ASN A 264 -1.28 -6.23 18.87
CA ASN A 264 -0.67 -7.01 19.95
C ASN A 264 0.86 -7.02 19.88
N ASN A 265 1.48 -6.38 18.89
CA ASN A 265 2.94 -6.43 18.72
C ASN A 265 3.70 -5.40 19.58
N GLY A 266 2.98 -4.53 20.30
CA GLY A 266 3.56 -3.50 21.17
C GLY A 266 4.25 -2.35 20.44
N LEU A 267 4.25 -2.33 19.10
CA LEU A 267 4.82 -1.26 18.29
C LEU A 267 3.89 -0.05 18.29
N LEU A 268 4.37 1.05 18.86
CA LEU A 268 3.75 2.37 18.75
C LEU A 268 4.48 3.14 17.66
N GLU A 269 3.87 3.26 16.47
CA GLU A 269 4.46 4.03 15.35
C GLU A 269 4.53 5.53 15.68
N ASP A 270 3.50 6.07 16.35
CA ASP A 270 3.50 7.41 16.94
C ASP A 270 2.95 7.38 18.37
N ALA A 271 3.85 7.55 19.34
CA ALA A 271 3.49 7.54 20.76
C ALA A 271 2.67 8.78 21.18
N LEU A 272 2.80 9.92 20.48
CA LEU A 272 2.07 11.16 20.79
C LEU A 272 0.63 11.08 20.28
N GLU A 273 0.42 10.52 19.09
CA GLU A 273 -0.91 10.32 18.51
C GLU A 273 -1.76 9.37 19.38
N VAL A 274 -1.17 8.24 19.80
CA VAL A 274 -1.85 7.28 20.69
C VAL A 274 -2.16 7.87 22.06
N HIS A 275 -1.30 8.74 22.59
CA HIS A 275 -1.58 9.45 23.83
C HIS A 275 -2.75 10.43 23.65
N LYS A 276 -2.76 11.18 22.54
CA LYS A 276 -3.83 12.14 22.23
C LYS A 276 -5.18 11.46 22.08
N GLU A 277 -5.25 10.34 21.34
CA GLU A 277 -6.47 9.53 21.19
C GLU A 277 -6.99 8.95 22.52
N ARG A 278 -6.10 8.67 23.49
CA ARG A 278 -6.49 8.19 24.82
C ARG A 278 -6.96 9.30 25.75
N THR A 279 -6.46 10.52 25.57
CA THR A 279 -6.86 11.69 26.36
C THR A 279 -8.09 12.40 25.81
N GLU A 280 -8.36 12.28 24.51
CA GLU A 280 -9.59 12.80 23.92
C GLU A 280 -10.75 11.82 24.20
N PRO A 281 -11.86 12.28 24.81
CA PRO A 281 -12.99 11.41 25.10
C PRO A 281 -13.61 10.91 23.80
N HIS A 282 -13.36 9.64 23.49
CA HIS A 282 -14.02 8.93 22.40
C HIS A 282 -15.51 8.79 22.78
N CYS A 283 -16.35 9.68 22.25
CA CYS A 283 -17.79 9.58 22.44
C CYS A 283 -18.26 8.29 21.75
N PRO A 284 -18.85 7.32 22.48
CA PRO A 284 -19.38 6.11 21.87
C PRO A 284 -20.55 6.51 20.98
N MET A 285 -20.37 6.35 19.67
CA MET A 285 -21.45 6.42 18.70
C MET A 285 -22.29 5.14 18.82
N ASP A 286 -23.31 5.17 19.66
CA ASP A 286 -24.40 4.18 19.69
C ASP A 286 -25.25 4.24 18.40
#